data_AF-A0AA38G6B6-F1
#
_entry.id   AF-A0AA38G6B6-F1
#
_cell.length_a   1.000
_cell.length_b   1.000
_cell.length_c   1.000
_cell.angle_alpha   90.00
_cell.angle_beta   90.00
_cell.angle_gamma   90.00
#
_symmetry.space_group_name_H-M   'P 1'
#
loop_
_entity.id
_entity.type
_entity.pdbx_description
1 polymer ?
#
loop_
_entity_poly.entity_id
_entity_poly.type
_entity_poly.pdbx_seq_one_letter_code
_entity_poly.pdbx_strand_id
1 'polypeptide(L)'
;WFARDPDILCRVGHTLLQLPFTESRQPGRIIIADDCFQLTKIPSDQTVTVVVQSTEKLFGRQVLNHTSLGKYIAAKVPSLKYFQNEEEGRNDEGSISALKALCDAFLLFQRYEFKKNHEVWVNSVKPDLGPGISARVRAALEISTNDESIGHSMRVREEAREALKSLLKDDGILVIPTTPGPPPKLNMKENPLEDFRTRAFTLLSIAGMSGCCQVSIPIGQHDNAPFAVSFIARHGGDRFLLDTVRSTYSTLQEQLEIASRTQPATPKNGKMEAAEIAKEKGNAAYKGKQWQKAINLYSEAIKINGKNATYYSNRAAAHLELGGYLQAEADCTAAISLEKKNVKAYLRRGTAREMLGYYKEAIE
;
A
#
# COMPACT_ATOMS: atom_id res chain seq x y z
N TRP A 1 -2.26 19.53 4.82
CA TRP A 1 -0.89 20.08 4.81
C TRP A 1 0.12 18.97 4.97
N PHE A 2 1.38 19.21 4.58
CA PHE A 2 2.47 18.29 4.85
C PHE A 2 3.43 18.93 5.86
N ALA A 3 3.92 18.13 6.80
CA ALA A 3 4.90 18.55 7.79
C ALA A 3 5.83 17.37 8.08
N ARG A 4 7.07 17.67 8.49
CA ARG A 4 8.08 16.65 8.83
C ARG A 4 7.79 15.96 10.17
N ASP A 5 7.09 16.65 11.08
CA ASP A 5 6.77 16.18 12.42
C ASP A 5 5.41 16.75 12.88
N PRO A 6 4.75 16.10 13.85
CA PRO A 6 3.46 16.54 14.36
C PRO A 6 3.48 17.92 15.02
N ASP A 7 4.57 18.32 15.67
CA ASP A 7 4.64 19.62 16.35
C ASP A 7 4.53 20.77 15.34
N ILE A 8 5.23 20.66 14.21
CA ILE A 8 5.11 21.62 13.11
C ILE A 8 3.70 21.59 12.53
N LEU A 9 3.13 20.39 12.31
CA LEU A 9 1.77 20.26 11.78
C LEU A 9 0.75 20.97 12.68
N CYS A 10 0.84 20.78 14.00
CA CYS A 10 -0.05 21.41 14.97
C CYS A 10 0.12 22.92 15.02
N ARG A 11 1.37 23.42 15.06
CA ARG A 11 1.64 24.87 15.07
C ARG A 11 1.08 25.55 13.83
N VAL A 12 1.39 25.00 12.65
CA VAL A 12 0.87 25.52 11.37
C VAL A 12 -0.65 25.43 11.33
N GLY A 13 -1.22 24.31 11.77
CA GLY A 13 -2.67 24.13 11.82
C GLY A 13 -3.38 25.14 12.71
N HIS A 14 -2.86 25.39 13.91
CA HIS A 14 -3.40 26.41 14.81
C HIS A 14 -3.36 27.82 14.19
N THR A 15 -2.26 28.16 13.51
CA THR A 15 -2.13 29.47 12.85
C THR A 15 -3.07 29.61 11.64
N LEU A 16 -3.11 28.62 10.74
CA LEU A 16 -3.89 28.72 9.50
C LEU A 16 -5.40 28.61 9.72
N LEU A 17 -5.82 27.79 10.68
CA LEU A 17 -7.24 27.62 11.01
C LEU A 17 -7.75 28.63 12.03
N GLN A 18 -6.85 29.46 12.58
CA GLN A 18 -7.18 30.46 13.62
C GLN A 18 -7.97 29.84 14.78
N LEU A 19 -7.56 28.63 15.21
CA LEU A 19 -8.32 27.85 16.19
C LEU A 19 -8.25 28.52 17.57
N PRO A 20 -9.39 28.76 18.24
CA PRO A 20 -9.39 29.36 19.56
C PRO A 20 -8.66 28.46 20.54
N PHE A 21 -8.03 29.06 21.56
CA PHE A 21 -7.40 28.29 22.62
C PHE A 21 -8.46 27.52 23.40
N THR A 22 -8.33 26.20 23.43
CA THR A 22 -9.12 25.28 24.24
C THR A 22 -8.19 24.27 24.91
N GLU A 23 -8.58 23.79 26.09
CA GLU A 23 -7.86 22.71 26.76
C GLU A 23 -7.79 21.47 25.87
N SER A 24 -6.63 20.81 25.90
CA SER A 24 -6.42 19.56 25.18
C SER A 24 -7.31 18.48 25.79
N ARG A 25 -8.14 17.86 24.97
CA ARG A 25 -8.99 16.74 25.38
C ARG A 25 -8.38 15.44 24.87
N GLN A 26 -8.35 14.42 25.72
CA GLN A 26 -7.96 13.08 25.30
C GLN A 26 -9.11 12.42 24.53
N PRO A 27 -8.81 11.52 23.57
CA PRO A 27 -9.84 10.75 22.89
C PRO A 27 -10.59 9.86 23.88
N GLY A 28 -11.93 9.94 23.86
CA GLY A 28 -12.80 9.05 24.64
C GLY A 28 -13.11 7.74 23.91
N ARG A 29 -12.85 7.68 22.59
CA ARG A 29 -12.97 6.48 21.77
C ARG A 29 -11.97 6.50 20.62
N ILE A 30 -11.26 5.38 20.42
CA ILE A 30 -10.44 5.11 19.24
C ILE A 30 -11.04 3.89 18.55
N ILE A 31 -11.63 4.10 17.37
CA ILE A 31 -12.42 3.13 16.64
C ILE A 31 -11.60 2.61 15.46
N ILE A 32 -11.21 1.34 15.49
CA ILE A 32 -10.52 0.67 14.38
C ILE A 32 -11.57 0.12 13.41
N ALA A 33 -11.52 0.55 12.14
CA ALA A 33 -12.39 0.04 11.09
C ALA A 33 -11.78 -1.19 10.43
N ASP A 34 -12.09 -2.38 10.95
CA ASP A 34 -11.42 -3.63 10.57
C ASP A 34 -11.58 -3.96 9.07
N ASP A 35 -12.75 -3.69 8.51
CA ASP A 35 -13.04 -3.88 7.08
C ASP A 35 -12.22 -2.93 6.18
N CYS A 36 -11.90 -1.72 6.64
CA CYS A 36 -11.01 -0.84 5.90
C CYS A 36 -9.58 -1.40 5.83
N PHE A 37 -9.11 -2.14 6.84
CA PHE A 37 -7.80 -2.81 6.80
C PHE A 37 -7.77 -4.01 5.85
N GLN A 38 -8.91 -4.54 5.41
CA GLN A 38 -8.98 -5.55 4.34
C GLN A 38 -8.68 -4.94 2.95
N LEU A 39 -8.80 -3.62 2.81
CA LEU A 39 -8.47 -2.89 1.57
C LEU A 39 -6.96 -2.64 1.42
N THR A 40 -6.15 -2.95 2.44
CA THR A 40 -4.70 -2.80 2.36
C THR A 40 -3.98 -4.14 2.21
N LYS A 41 -2.93 -4.16 1.39
CA LYS A 41 -2.02 -5.31 1.25
C LYS A 41 -0.97 -5.37 2.37
N ILE A 42 -0.96 -4.37 3.25
CA ILE A 42 -0.02 -4.24 4.36
C ILE A 42 -0.54 -5.08 5.53
N PRO A 43 0.30 -5.92 6.15
CA PRO A 43 -0.10 -6.76 7.26
C PRO A 43 -0.70 -5.99 8.46
N SER A 44 -1.73 -6.56 9.09
CA SER A 44 -2.47 -5.94 10.21
C SER A 44 -1.65 -5.87 11.50
N ASP A 45 -0.77 -6.82 11.73
CA ASP A 45 0.22 -6.86 12.81
C ASP A 45 1.22 -5.67 12.75
N GLN A 46 1.47 -5.14 11.56
CA GLN A 46 2.33 -3.96 11.37
C GLN A 46 1.55 -2.64 11.48
N THR A 47 0.22 -2.68 11.48
CA THR A 47 -0.64 -1.47 11.44
C THR A 47 -1.55 -1.41 12.66
N VAL A 48 -2.57 -2.26 12.69
CA VAL A 48 -3.58 -2.34 13.75
C VAL A 48 -2.94 -2.58 15.11
N THR A 49 -2.03 -3.54 15.23
CA THR A 49 -1.40 -3.87 16.53
C THR A 49 -0.63 -2.70 17.12
N VAL A 50 0.13 -1.96 16.30
CA VAL A 50 0.87 -0.76 16.74
C VAL A 50 -0.09 0.30 17.29
N VAL A 51 -1.21 0.53 16.60
CA VAL A 51 -2.25 1.48 17.04
C VAL A 51 -2.92 1.00 18.33
N VAL A 52 -3.28 -0.28 18.43
CA VAL A 52 -3.89 -0.89 19.62
C VAL A 52 -2.98 -0.73 20.83
N GLN A 53 -1.72 -1.18 20.74
CA GLN A 53 -0.77 -1.13 21.84
C GLN A 53 -0.48 0.32 22.28
N SER A 54 -0.38 1.24 21.31
CA SER A 54 -0.17 2.66 21.61
C SER A 54 -1.37 3.28 22.32
N THR A 55 -2.57 2.91 21.89
CA THR A 55 -3.85 3.36 22.47
C THR A 55 -3.99 2.83 23.91
N GLU A 56 -3.76 1.55 24.12
CA GLU A 56 -3.81 0.92 25.44
C GLU A 56 -2.82 1.57 26.41
N LYS A 57 -1.59 1.85 25.94
CA LYS A 57 -0.54 2.50 26.73
C LYS A 57 -0.89 3.94 27.13
N LEU A 58 -1.51 4.72 26.24
CA LEU A 58 -1.78 6.15 26.48
C LEU A 58 -3.12 6.43 27.16
N PHE A 59 -4.17 5.71 26.76
CA PHE A 59 -5.55 6.04 27.11
C PHE A 59 -6.28 4.90 27.83
N GLY A 60 -5.67 3.73 27.90
CA GLY A 60 -6.27 2.51 28.45
C GLY A 60 -7.17 1.78 27.45
N ARG A 61 -7.33 0.48 27.70
CA ARG A 61 -8.04 -0.44 26.80
C ARG A 61 -9.53 -0.12 26.62
N GLN A 62 -10.15 0.54 27.59
CA GLN A 62 -11.56 0.94 27.55
C GLN A 62 -11.89 1.98 26.47
N VAL A 63 -10.89 2.69 25.95
CA VAL A 63 -11.04 3.67 24.86
C VAL A 63 -11.05 2.98 23.49
N LEU A 64 -10.55 1.74 23.40
CA LEU A 64 -10.40 1.03 22.14
C LEU A 64 -11.68 0.30 21.73
N ASN A 65 -12.16 0.60 20.52
CA ASN A 65 -13.31 -0.03 19.90
C ASN A 65 -12.96 -0.56 18.51
N HIS A 66 -13.62 -1.64 18.10
CA HIS A 66 -13.55 -2.19 16.75
C HIS A 66 -14.91 -2.07 16.06
N THR A 67 -14.93 -1.82 14.76
CA THR A 67 -16.16 -1.73 13.98
C THR A 67 -15.97 -2.18 12.54
N SER A 68 -17.04 -2.66 11.92
CA SER A 68 -17.13 -2.74 10.46
C SER A 68 -17.77 -1.45 9.96
N LEU A 69 -16.94 -0.55 9.45
CA LEU A 69 -17.38 0.77 9.00
C LEU A 69 -18.32 0.66 7.80
N GLY A 70 -18.08 -0.28 6.89
CA GLY A 70 -18.94 -0.55 5.74
C GLY A 70 -20.35 -0.97 6.17
N LYS A 71 -20.47 -1.89 7.14
CA LYS A 71 -21.78 -2.29 7.71
C LYS A 71 -22.47 -1.10 8.39
N TYR A 72 -21.73 -0.28 9.13
CA TYR A 72 -22.26 0.93 9.76
C TYR A 72 -22.79 1.94 8.73
N ILE A 73 -22.00 2.22 7.68
CA ILE A 73 -22.37 3.13 6.60
C ILE A 73 -23.59 2.61 5.84
N ALA A 74 -23.63 1.32 5.50
CA ALA A 74 -24.80 0.71 4.85
C ALA A 74 -26.10 0.90 5.66
N ALA A 75 -26.00 0.83 7.00
CA ALA A 75 -27.14 1.00 7.90
C ALA A 75 -27.54 2.47 8.12
N LYS A 76 -26.61 3.41 8.00
CA LYS A 76 -26.82 4.83 8.35
C LYS A 76 -26.91 5.77 7.14
N VAL A 77 -26.59 5.29 5.94
CA VAL A 77 -26.61 6.03 4.68
C VAL A 77 -27.57 5.33 3.71
N PRO A 78 -28.90 5.46 3.91
CA PRO A 78 -29.90 4.73 3.11
C PRO A 78 -29.87 5.06 1.62
N SER A 79 -29.48 6.28 1.23
CA SER A 79 -29.37 6.68 -0.17
C SER A 79 -28.28 5.93 -0.94
N LEU A 80 -27.38 5.24 -0.23
CA LEU A 80 -26.29 4.45 -0.79
C LEU A 80 -26.79 3.29 -1.66
N LYS A 81 -28.00 2.78 -1.41
CA LYS A 81 -28.60 1.68 -2.17
C LYS A 81 -28.67 1.96 -3.68
N TYR A 82 -28.75 3.23 -4.08
CA TYR A 82 -28.72 3.62 -5.49
C TYR A 82 -27.41 3.24 -6.20
N PHE A 83 -26.30 3.20 -5.45
CA PHE A 83 -24.95 2.91 -5.96
C PHE A 83 -24.51 1.48 -5.68
N GLN A 84 -25.36 0.65 -5.05
CA GLN A 84 -25.05 -0.74 -4.76
C GLN A 84 -25.57 -1.65 -5.88
N ASN A 85 -24.73 -2.56 -6.36
CA ASN A 85 -25.14 -3.58 -7.32
C ASN A 85 -25.85 -4.74 -6.58
N GLU A 86 -27.03 -5.15 -7.06
CA GLU A 86 -27.83 -6.22 -6.43
C GLU A 86 -27.15 -7.61 -6.45
N GLU A 87 -26.15 -7.82 -7.31
CA GLU A 87 -25.47 -9.11 -7.50
C GLU A 87 -24.38 -9.42 -6.45
N GLU A 88 -23.88 -8.44 -5.69
CA GLU A 88 -22.78 -8.62 -4.71
C GLU A 88 -23.24 -9.09 -3.31
N GLY A 89 -24.53 -9.37 -3.12
CA GLY A 89 -25.17 -9.48 -1.80
C GLY A 89 -25.06 -10.81 -1.04
N ARG A 90 -24.15 -11.75 -1.39
CA ARG A 90 -24.20 -13.12 -0.81
C ARG A 90 -23.08 -13.53 0.15
N ASN A 91 -22.09 -12.69 0.46
CA ASN A 91 -21.06 -13.00 1.47
C ASN A 91 -20.65 -11.73 2.27
N ASP A 92 -19.69 -11.86 3.20
CA ASP A 92 -19.11 -10.76 4.05
C ASP A 92 -18.56 -9.56 3.23
N GLU A 93 -18.60 -9.67 1.90
CA GLU A 93 -18.45 -8.63 0.86
C GLU A 93 -19.41 -7.45 1.00
N GLY A 94 -20.55 -7.59 1.70
CA GLY A 94 -21.52 -6.49 1.88
C GLY A 94 -20.94 -5.25 2.57
N SER A 95 -19.93 -5.43 3.44
CA SER A 95 -19.22 -4.32 4.10
C SER A 95 -18.38 -3.50 3.10
N ILE A 96 -17.54 -4.18 2.32
CA ILE A 96 -16.70 -3.57 1.30
C ILE A 96 -17.53 -3.00 0.16
N SER A 97 -18.62 -3.66 -0.23
CA SER A 97 -19.54 -3.18 -1.25
C SER A 97 -20.15 -1.83 -0.86
N ALA A 98 -20.53 -1.63 0.41
CA ALA A 98 -21.00 -0.31 0.88
C ALA A 98 -19.92 0.77 0.80
N LEU A 99 -18.67 0.46 1.15
CA LEU A 99 -17.56 1.41 1.02
C LEU A 99 -17.28 1.76 -0.47
N LYS A 100 -17.38 0.77 -1.37
CA LYS A 100 -17.28 0.99 -2.81
C LYS A 100 -18.42 1.85 -3.34
N ALA A 101 -19.67 1.58 -2.95
CA ALA A 101 -20.81 2.41 -3.31
C ALA A 101 -20.64 3.87 -2.83
N LEU A 102 -20.04 4.09 -1.65
CA LEU A 102 -19.72 5.43 -1.15
C LEU A 102 -18.66 6.10 -2.04
N CYS A 103 -17.67 5.33 -2.47
CA CYS A 103 -16.65 5.77 -3.43
C CYS A 103 -17.27 6.14 -4.79
N ASP A 104 -18.21 5.36 -5.30
CA ASP A 104 -18.85 5.62 -6.58
C ASP A 104 -19.69 6.92 -6.53
N ALA A 105 -20.44 7.11 -5.45
CA ALA A 105 -21.15 8.37 -5.18
C ALA A 105 -20.18 9.56 -5.08
N PHE A 106 -19.05 9.38 -4.39
CA PHE A 106 -18.00 10.39 -4.27
C PHE A 106 -17.37 10.77 -5.61
N LEU A 107 -17.01 9.78 -6.43
CA LEU A 107 -16.39 9.99 -7.74
C LEU A 107 -17.36 10.66 -8.72
N LEU A 108 -18.63 10.27 -8.70
CA LEU A 108 -19.68 10.92 -9.50
C LEU A 108 -19.83 12.40 -9.10
N PHE A 109 -19.92 12.67 -7.80
CA PHE A 109 -20.03 14.03 -7.28
C PHE A 109 -18.81 14.89 -7.63
N GLN A 110 -17.60 14.34 -7.50
CA GLN A 110 -16.36 14.99 -7.91
C GLN A 110 -16.34 15.33 -9.41
N ARG A 111 -16.80 14.41 -10.27
CA ARG A 111 -16.87 14.66 -11.72
C ARG A 111 -17.86 15.78 -12.06
N TYR A 112 -19.01 15.79 -11.39
CA TYR A 112 -20.00 16.86 -11.54
C TYR A 112 -19.43 18.22 -11.13
N GLU A 113 -18.77 18.31 -9.97
CA GLU A 113 -18.10 19.54 -9.53
C GLU A 113 -16.97 19.95 -10.50
N PHE A 114 -16.19 18.99 -11.00
CA PHE A 114 -15.18 19.26 -12.02
C PHE A 114 -15.78 19.88 -13.28
N LYS A 115 -16.84 19.27 -13.85
CA LYS A 115 -17.52 19.79 -15.04
C LYS A 115 -18.00 21.23 -14.78
N LYS A 116 -18.71 21.46 -13.68
CA LYS A 116 -19.27 22.78 -13.34
C LYS A 116 -18.20 23.88 -13.26
N ASN A 117 -17.01 23.56 -12.77
CA ASN A 117 -15.94 24.54 -12.57
C ASN A 117 -14.97 24.67 -13.77
N HIS A 118 -14.83 23.62 -14.59
CA HIS A 118 -13.75 23.53 -15.57
C HIS A 118 -14.20 23.23 -17.00
N GLU A 119 -15.48 23.00 -17.29
CA GLU A 119 -15.96 22.70 -18.65
C GLU A 119 -15.54 23.77 -19.67
N VAL A 120 -15.74 25.06 -19.34
CA VAL A 120 -15.36 26.18 -20.22
C VAL A 120 -13.86 26.18 -20.50
N TRP A 121 -13.04 25.93 -19.47
CA TRP A 121 -11.58 25.87 -19.61
C TRP A 121 -11.15 24.67 -20.47
N VAL A 122 -11.71 23.47 -20.24
CA VAL A 122 -11.35 22.28 -21.03
C VAL A 122 -11.70 22.48 -22.50
N ASN A 123 -12.88 23.03 -22.78
CA ASN A 123 -13.36 23.25 -24.15
C ASN A 123 -12.55 24.33 -24.89
N SER A 124 -12.08 25.37 -24.18
CA SER A 124 -11.30 26.46 -24.77
C SER A 124 -9.83 26.10 -24.94
N VAL A 125 -9.20 25.55 -23.91
CA VAL A 125 -7.74 25.31 -23.87
C VAL A 125 -7.36 23.99 -24.53
N LYS A 126 -8.25 22.99 -24.52
CA LYS A 126 -7.99 21.63 -25.05
C LYS A 126 -6.66 21.07 -24.52
N PRO A 127 -6.52 20.94 -23.18
CA PRO A 127 -5.25 20.58 -22.57
C PRO A 127 -4.75 19.20 -23.03
N ASP A 128 -3.42 19.08 -23.19
CA ASP A 128 -2.78 17.79 -23.43
C ASP A 128 -2.72 16.98 -22.12
N LEU A 129 -3.62 16.01 -22.00
CA LEU A 129 -3.82 15.21 -20.80
C LEU A 129 -3.37 13.77 -21.05
N GLY A 130 -2.57 13.23 -20.13
CA GLY A 130 -2.19 11.81 -20.17
C GLY A 130 -3.41 10.87 -20.17
N PRO A 131 -3.26 9.63 -20.68
CA PRO A 131 -4.38 8.75 -21.03
C PRO A 131 -5.37 8.50 -19.89
N GLY A 132 -4.89 8.24 -18.67
CA GLY A 132 -5.75 8.01 -17.50
C GLY A 132 -6.44 9.26 -16.93
N ILE A 133 -5.97 10.46 -17.28
CA ILE A 133 -6.63 11.72 -16.89
C ILE A 133 -7.64 12.12 -17.97
N SER A 134 -7.25 12.02 -19.24
CA SER A 134 -8.10 12.33 -20.39
C SER A 134 -9.43 11.57 -20.35
N ALA A 135 -9.39 10.25 -20.07
CA ALA A 135 -10.62 9.45 -19.96
C ALA A 135 -11.55 9.92 -18.84
N ARG A 136 -11.01 10.30 -17.66
CA ARG A 136 -11.79 10.79 -16.53
C ARG A 136 -12.37 12.18 -16.76
N VAL A 137 -11.62 13.06 -17.40
CA VAL A 137 -12.08 14.39 -17.80
C VAL A 137 -13.22 14.27 -18.82
N ARG A 138 -13.08 13.40 -19.83
CA ARG A 138 -14.14 13.15 -20.81
C ARG A 138 -15.41 12.62 -20.14
N ALA A 139 -15.27 11.60 -19.29
CA ALA A 139 -16.39 11.04 -18.54
C ALA A 139 -17.08 12.08 -17.64
N ALA A 140 -16.34 13.06 -17.11
CA ALA A 140 -16.92 14.16 -16.34
C ALA A 140 -17.73 15.13 -17.23
N LEU A 141 -17.23 15.47 -18.42
CA LEU A 141 -17.92 16.37 -19.35
C LEU A 141 -19.19 15.77 -19.94
N GLU A 142 -19.26 14.44 -20.06
CA GLU A 142 -20.42 13.70 -20.56
C GLU A 142 -21.61 13.67 -19.57
N ILE A 143 -21.41 14.03 -18.30
CA ILE A 143 -22.48 14.04 -17.29
C ILE A 143 -23.56 15.05 -17.67
N SER A 144 -24.82 14.62 -17.69
CA SER A 144 -25.97 15.50 -17.95
C SER A 144 -26.20 16.49 -16.80
N THR A 145 -26.61 17.72 -17.09
CA THR A 145 -26.92 18.73 -16.06
C THR A 145 -28.13 18.36 -15.20
N ASN A 146 -29.03 17.52 -15.71
CA ASN A 146 -30.24 17.05 -15.04
C ASN A 146 -30.14 15.57 -14.60
N ASP A 147 -28.93 15.07 -14.42
CA ASP A 147 -28.71 13.68 -14.03
C ASP A 147 -29.17 13.46 -12.57
N GLU A 148 -30.24 12.68 -12.39
CA GLU A 148 -30.83 12.38 -11.09
C GLU A 148 -29.83 11.69 -10.14
N SER A 149 -28.83 10.99 -10.69
CA SER A 149 -27.77 10.33 -9.92
C SER A 149 -26.95 11.33 -9.08
N ILE A 150 -26.82 12.58 -9.54
CA ILE A 150 -26.14 13.66 -8.80
C ILE A 150 -26.92 14.00 -7.52
N GLY A 151 -28.26 14.05 -7.61
CA GLY A 151 -29.12 14.26 -6.45
C GLY A 151 -28.98 13.14 -5.41
N HIS A 152 -28.83 11.89 -5.87
CA HIS A 152 -28.51 10.76 -5.00
C HIS A 152 -27.13 10.90 -4.35
N SER A 153 -26.07 11.26 -5.10
CA SER A 153 -24.74 11.49 -4.53
C SER A 153 -24.73 12.59 -3.47
N MET A 154 -25.47 13.69 -3.69
CA MET A 154 -25.61 14.77 -2.70
C MET A 154 -26.28 14.28 -1.42
N ARG A 155 -27.35 13.48 -1.52
CA ARG A 155 -28.00 12.87 -0.35
C ARG A 155 -27.06 11.93 0.40
N VAL A 156 -26.32 11.07 -0.32
CA VAL A 156 -25.30 10.19 0.27
C VAL A 156 -24.25 11.00 1.05
N ARG A 157 -23.83 12.17 0.54
CA ARG A 157 -22.90 13.06 1.24
C ARG A 157 -23.45 13.56 2.57
N GLU A 158 -24.68 14.08 2.59
CA GLU A 158 -25.29 14.60 3.82
C GLU A 158 -25.57 13.49 4.85
N GLU A 159 -26.04 12.34 4.40
CA GLU A 159 -26.23 11.17 5.27
C GLU A 159 -24.90 10.66 5.83
N ALA A 160 -23.84 10.59 5.02
CA ALA A 160 -22.50 10.18 5.47
C ALA A 160 -21.92 11.17 6.50
N ARG A 161 -22.14 12.49 6.32
CA ARG A 161 -21.77 13.51 7.32
C ARG A 161 -22.42 13.24 8.67
N GLU A 162 -23.74 13.07 8.70
CA GLU A 162 -24.46 12.83 9.95
C GLU A 162 -24.13 11.47 10.56
N ALA A 163 -23.92 10.43 9.74
CA ALA A 163 -23.49 9.11 10.20
C ALA A 163 -22.12 9.18 10.90
N LEU A 164 -21.11 9.79 10.27
CA LEU A 164 -19.76 9.86 10.85
C LEU A 164 -19.70 10.81 12.05
N LYS A 165 -20.48 11.90 12.03
CA LYS A 165 -20.68 12.76 13.21
C LYS A 165 -21.27 11.99 14.39
N SER A 166 -22.26 11.13 14.15
CA SER A 166 -22.87 10.29 15.19
C SER A 166 -21.90 9.23 15.73
N LEU A 167 -21.12 8.62 14.84
CA LEU A 167 -20.11 7.61 15.20
C LEU A 167 -18.99 8.19 16.06
N LEU A 168 -18.43 9.31 15.61
CA LEU A 168 -17.24 9.92 16.21
C LEU A 168 -17.57 10.78 17.43
N LYS A 169 -18.71 11.48 17.44
CA LYS A 169 -19.03 12.50 18.44
C LYS A 169 -17.86 13.51 18.57
N ASP A 170 -17.74 14.19 19.70
CA ASP A 170 -16.71 15.22 19.92
C ASP A 170 -15.33 14.69 20.26
N ASP A 171 -15.21 13.44 20.71
CA ASP A 171 -14.01 12.86 21.30
C ASP A 171 -13.53 11.57 20.63
N GLY A 172 -14.07 11.26 19.45
CA GLY A 172 -13.77 10.04 18.72
C GLY A 172 -12.76 10.21 17.60
N ILE A 173 -11.91 9.19 17.48
CA ILE A 173 -10.98 9.01 16.37
C ILE A 173 -11.32 7.70 15.66
N LEU A 174 -11.58 7.76 14.37
CA LEU A 174 -11.65 6.60 13.49
C LEU A 174 -10.27 6.35 12.90
N VAL A 175 -9.84 5.09 12.92
CA VAL A 175 -8.54 4.64 12.40
C VAL A 175 -8.77 3.75 11.19
N ILE A 176 -8.20 4.15 10.05
CA ILE A 176 -8.19 3.42 8.78
C ILE A 176 -6.75 3.35 8.22
N PRO A 177 -6.42 2.42 7.32
CA PRO A 177 -5.16 2.53 6.57
C PRO A 177 -5.19 3.77 5.69
N THR A 178 -4.06 4.49 5.59
CA THR A 178 -3.98 5.66 4.70
C THR A 178 -3.93 5.26 3.23
N THR A 179 -3.28 4.14 2.92
CA THR A 179 -3.12 3.65 1.55
C THR A 179 -3.40 2.15 1.46
N PRO A 180 -3.86 1.65 0.29
CA PRO A 180 -4.16 0.24 0.11
C PRO A 180 -2.91 -0.64 -0.11
N GLY A 181 -1.72 -0.06 -0.05
CA GLY A 181 -0.46 -0.75 -0.31
C GLY A 181 0.66 0.21 -0.68
N PRO A 182 1.83 -0.31 -1.05
CA PRO A 182 2.97 0.51 -1.45
C PRO A 182 2.64 1.33 -2.71
N PRO A 183 3.30 2.48 -2.92
CA PRO A 183 3.12 3.31 -4.10
C PRO A 183 3.29 2.50 -5.40
N PRO A 184 2.38 2.64 -6.39
CA PRO A 184 2.53 2.00 -7.68
C PRO A 184 3.84 2.40 -8.36
N LYS A 185 4.51 1.44 -9.01
CA LYS A 185 5.74 1.69 -9.78
C LYS A 185 5.44 2.56 -11.01
N LEU A 186 6.42 3.36 -11.42
CA LEU A 186 6.38 4.08 -12.70
C LEU A 186 6.14 3.09 -13.85
N ASN A 187 5.27 3.48 -14.79
CA ASN A 187 4.90 2.69 -15.96
C ASN A 187 4.28 1.31 -15.63
N MET A 188 3.66 1.17 -14.46
CA MET A 188 2.86 -0.02 -14.12
C MET A 188 1.70 -0.19 -15.13
N LYS A 189 1.36 -1.45 -15.44
CA LYS A 189 0.22 -1.79 -16.31
C LYS A 189 -1.09 -1.21 -15.77
N GLU A 190 -2.05 -0.92 -16.65
CA GLU A 190 -3.31 -0.28 -16.29
C GLU A 190 -4.15 -1.08 -15.29
N ASN A 191 -4.37 -2.38 -15.52
CA ASN A 191 -5.22 -3.19 -14.64
C ASN A 191 -4.80 -3.16 -13.14
N PRO A 192 -3.54 -3.46 -12.76
CA PRO A 192 -3.13 -3.39 -11.35
C PRO A 192 -3.11 -1.95 -10.81
N LEU A 193 -2.97 -0.94 -11.68
CA LEU A 193 -3.03 0.46 -11.29
C LEU A 193 -4.48 0.88 -10.99
N GLU A 194 -5.46 0.44 -11.78
CA GLU A 194 -6.88 0.66 -11.53
C GLU A 194 -7.33 -0.03 -10.24
N ASP A 195 -6.93 -1.28 -10.01
CA ASP A 195 -7.18 -1.99 -8.74
C ASP A 195 -6.63 -1.23 -7.51
N PHE A 196 -5.41 -0.66 -7.62
CA PHE A 196 -4.87 0.22 -6.59
C PHE A 196 -5.71 1.48 -6.41
N ARG A 197 -6.07 2.15 -7.52
CA ARG A 197 -6.86 3.39 -7.51
C ARG A 197 -8.24 3.18 -6.88
N THR A 198 -8.96 2.12 -7.26
CA THR A 198 -10.27 1.80 -6.69
C THR A 198 -10.18 1.71 -5.17
N ARG A 199 -9.28 0.88 -4.63
CA ARG A 199 -9.11 0.77 -3.17
C ARG A 199 -8.66 2.07 -2.51
N ALA A 200 -7.79 2.84 -3.16
CA ALA A 200 -7.36 4.14 -2.65
C ALA A 200 -8.53 5.13 -2.57
N PHE A 201 -9.34 5.24 -3.62
CA PHE A 201 -10.53 6.08 -3.62
C PHE A 201 -11.59 5.60 -2.63
N THR A 202 -11.72 4.29 -2.39
CA THR A 202 -12.57 3.74 -1.33
C THR A 202 -12.17 4.24 0.06
N LEU A 203 -10.88 4.33 0.35
CA LEU A 203 -10.39 4.88 1.63
C LEU A 203 -10.56 6.41 1.69
N LEU A 204 -10.28 7.12 0.59
CA LEU A 204 -10.35 8.58 0.51
C LEU A 204 -11.79 9.12 0.57
N SER A 205 -12.76 8.37 0.04
CA SER A 205 -14.16 8.80 0.00
C SER A 205 -14.78 8.97 1.39
N ILE A 206 -14.28 8.26 2.41
CA ILE A 206 -14.77 8.32 3.79
C ILE A 206 -14.71 9.76 4.32
N ALA A 207 -13.52 10.37 4.35
CA ALA A 207 -13.36 11.75 4.78
C ALA A 207 -13.90 12.75 3.73
N GLY A 208 -13.75 12.44 2.43
CA GLY A 208 -14.23 13.30 1.34
C GLY A 208 -15.74 13.54 1.36
N MET A 209 -16.53 12.51 1.66
CA MET A 209 -17.99 12.59 1.74
C MET A 209 -18.47 13.11 3.09
N SER A 210 -17.87 12.66 4.19
CA SER A 210 -18.27 13.08 5.54
C SER A 210 -17.77 14.48 5.93
N GLY A 211 -16.81 15.05 5.21
CA GLY A 211 -16.15 16.30 5.59
C GLY A 211 -15.31 16.19 6.88
N CYS A 212 -15.12 14.99 7.42
CA CYS A 212 -14.25 14.76 8.56
C CYS A 212 -12.82 15.24 8.30
N CYS A 213 -12.16 15.73 9.35
CA CYS A 213 -10.73 16.05 9.26
C CYS A 213 -9.90 14.77 9.39
N GLN A 214 -8.79 14.70 8.67
CA GLN A 214 -7.96 13.50 8.58
C GLN A 214 -6.47 13.87 8.63
N VAL A 215 -5.71 13.12 9.43
CA VAL A 215 -4.25 13.19 9.46
C VAL A 215 -3.68 11.82 9.17
N SER A 216 -2.78 11.74 8.19
CA SER A 216 -2.02 10.54 7.86
C SER A 216 -0.73 10.50 8.67
N ILE A 217 -0.58 9.46 9.48
CA ILE A 217 0.53 9.28 10.41
C ILE A 217 1.43 8.15 9.86
N PRO A 218 2.67 8.45 9.44
CA PRO A 218 3.63 7.43 9.06
C PRO A 218 3.95 6.52 10.26
N ILE A 219 3.80 5.21 10.06
CA ILE A 219 4.01 4.20 11.10
C ILE A 219 4.91 3.06 10.61
N GLY A 220 5.87 3.38 9.75
CA GLY A 220 6.95 2.47 9.36
C GLY A 220 7.10 2.27 7.86
N GLN A 221 7.81 1.20 7.52
CA GLN A 221 8.07 0.78 6.15
C GLN A 221 7.72 -0.70 5.94
N HIS A 222 7.13 -1.00 4.79
CA HIS A 222 6.82 -2.35 4.33
C HIS A 222 7.35 -2.48 2.89
N ASP A 223 8.15 -3.49 2.60
CA ASP A 223 8.81 -3.68 1.29
C ASP A 223 9.58 -2.42 0.80
N ASN A 224 10.33 -1.76 1.70
CA ASN A 224 11.05 -0.50 1.46
C ASN A 224 10.16 0.69 1.05
N ALA A 225 8.84 0.60 1.25
CA ALA A 225 7.91 1.70 1.03
C ALA A 225 7.31 2.17 2.36
N PRO A 226 7.18 3.49 2.60
CA PRO A 226 6.53 3.99 3.80
C PRO A 226 5.05 3.63 3.80
N PHE A 227 4.52 3.32 4.98
CA PHE A 227 3.09 3.19 5.19
C PHE A 227 2.61 3.99 6.39
N ALA A 228 1.30 4.26 6.38
CA ALA A 228 0.67 5.16 7.32
C ALA A 228 -0.73 4.68 7.70
N VAL A 229 -1.16 5.10 8.88
CA VAL A 229 -2.56 5.03 9.33
C VAL A 229 -3.14 6.43 9.34
N SER A 230 -4.41 6.53 8.98
CA SER A 230 -5.15 7.78 9.04
C SER A 230 -5.95 7.82 10.33
N PHE A 231 -5.77 8.89 11.10
CA PHE A 231 -6.69 9.27 12.17
C PHE A 231 -7.70 10.26 11.60
N ILE A 232 -8.99 9.95 11.78
CA ILE A 232 -10.11 10.74 11.29
C ILE A 232 -10.96 11.18 12.48
N ALA A 233 -11.14 12.48 12.66
CA ALA A 233 -12.03 13.04 13.67
C ALA A 233 -13.24 13.69 13.00
N ARG A 234 -14.25 14.07 13.80
CA ARG A 234 -15.47 14.69 13.27
C ARG A 234 -15.16 15.95 12.43
N HIS A 235 -16.09 16.33 11.56
CA HIS A 235 -16.01 17.60 10.84
C HIS A 235 -15.84 18.78 11.82
N GLY A 236 -14.85 19.65 11.56
CA GLY A 236 -14.46 20.77 12.43
C GLY A 236 -13.69 20.38 13.70
N GLY A 237 -13.32 19.11 13.86
CA GLY A 237 -12.53 18.58 14.97
C GLY A 237 -11.02 18.76 14.82
N ASP A 238 -10.55 19.64 13.93
CA ASP A 238 -9.15 19.73 13.50
C ASP A 238 -8.18 19.96 14.66
N ARG A 239 -8.51 20.85 15.62
CA ARG A 239 -7.68 21.07 16.81
C ARG A 239 -7.50 19.80 17.62
N PHE A 240 -8.61 19.12 17.92
CA PHE A 240 -8.63 17.87 18.68
C PHE A 240 -7.81 16.79 17.97
N LEU A 241 -7.95 16.66 16.64
CA LEU A 241 -7.19 15.71 15.85
C LEU A 241 -5.69 16.02 15.88
N LEU A 242 -5.31 17.28 15.67
CA LEU A 242 -3.91 17.73 15.72
C LEU A 242 -3.28 17.46 17.10
N ASP A 243 -3.94 17.87 18.18
CA ASP A 243 -3.47 17.62 19.55
C ASP A 243 -3.35 16.13 19.87
N THR A 244 -4.31 15.32 19.41
CA THR A 244 -4.27 13.86 19.55
C THR A 244 -3.09 13.26 18.78
N VAL A 245 -2.86 13.66 17.53
CA VAL A 245 -1.72 13.16 16.74
C VAL A 245 -0.40 13.53 17.40
N ARG A 246 -0.25 14.78 17.85
CA ARG A 246 0.98 15.24 18.54
C ARG A 246 1.27 14.44 19.80
N SER A 247 0.26 14.19 20.63
CA SER A 247 0.43 13.43 21.88
C SER A 247 0.63 11.93 21.67
N THR A 248 0.12 11.36 20.57
CA THR A 248 0.20 9.92 20.31
C THR A 248 1.44 9.50 19.52
N TYR A 249 2.04 10.42 18.76
CA TYR A 249 3.07 10.08 17.77
C TYR A 249 4.29 9.37 18.36
N SER A 250 4.86 9.86 19.47
CA SER A 250 6.05 9.24 20.07
C SER A 250 5.78 7.80 20.51
N THR A 251 4.61 7.53 21.07
CA THR A 251 4.21 6.19 21.49
C THR A 251 3.98 5.28 20.29
N LEU A 252 3.39 5.78 19.20
CA LEU A 252 3.25 5.03 17.95
C LEU A 252 4.61 4.59 17.39
N GLN A 253 5.61 5.49 17.40
CA GLN A 253 6.97 5.14 16.96
C GLN A 253 7.62 4.12 17.91
N GLU A 254 7.44 4.26 19.22
CA GLU A 254 7.98 3.32 20.20
C GLU A 254 7.37 1.91 20.04
N GLN A 255 6.04 1.80 19.89
CA GLN A 255 5.37 0.51 19.69
C GLN A 255 5.75 -0.13 18.35
N LEU A 256 6.02 0.68 17.33
CA LEU A 256 6.55 0.19 16.05
C LEU A 256 7.94 -0.42 16.23
N GLU A 257 8.84 0.26 16.94
CA GLU A 257 10.17 -0.28 17.25
C GLU A 257 10.07 -1.59 18.03
N ILE A 258 9.18 -1.66 19.03
CA ILE A 258 8.93 -2.89 19.78
C ILE A 258 8.43 -3.98 18.85
N ALA A 259 7.36 -3.74 18.09
CA ALA A 259 6.80 -4.70 17.14
C ALA A 259 7.86 -5.24 16.18
N SER A 260 8.74 -4.38 15.66
CA SER A 260 9.84 -4.78 14.77
C SER A 260 10.86 -5.72 15.44
N ARG A 261 11.03 -5.62 16.77
CA ARG A 261 11.92 -6.49 17.57
C ARG A 261 11.23 -7.78 18.01
N THR A 262 9.92 -7.76 18.26
CA THR A 262 9.15 -8.93 18.72
C THR A 262 8.68 -9.82 17.58
N GLN A 263 8.68 -9.35 16.32
CA GLN A 263 8.47 -10.24 15.19
C GLN A 263 9.67 -11.19 15.04
N PRO A 264 9.49 -12.52 15.16
CA PRO A 264 10.42 -13.42 14.52
C PRO A 264 10.32 -13.14 13.03
N ALA A 265 11.45 -12.89 12.36
CA ALA A 265 11.52 -12.70 10.91
C ALA A 265 10.67 -13.78 10.22
N THR A 266 9.49 -13.41 9.73
CA THR A 266 8.54 -14.33 9.11
C THR A 266 8.11 -13.83 7.74
N PRO A 267 7.89 -14.75 6.79
CA PRO A 267 8.71 -14.74 5.60
C PRO A 267 7.85 -14.58 4.35
N LYS A 268 7.61 -13.35 3.91
CA LYS A 268 7.50 -13.08 2.47
C LYS A 268 8.90 -12.99 1.84
N ASN A 269 9.88 -12.62 2.64
CA ASN A 269 11.31 -12.73 2.35
C ASN A 269 11.88 -14.14 2.51
N GLY A 270 11.30 -15.06 3.30
CA GLY A 270 12.00 -16.30 3.63
C GLY A 270 12.28 -17.25 2.47
N LYS A 271 11.57 -17.19 1.33
CA LYS A 271 12.01 -17.92 0.13
C LYS A 271 13.20 -17.22 -0.53
N MET A 272 13.16 -15.90 -0.67
CA MET A 272 14.27 -15.14 -1.25
C MET A 272 15.50 -15.18 -0.35
N GLU A 273 15.31 -15.05 0.95
CA GLU A 273 16.31 -15.14 2.01
C GLU A 273 16.82 -16.57 2.20
N ALA A 274 15.97 -17.61 2.11
CA ALA A 274 16.46 -18.99 2.08
C ALA A 274 17.30 -19.28 0.82
N ALA A 275 16.92 -18.71 -0.34
CA ALA A 275 17.73 -18.81 -1.55
C ALA A 275 19.07 -18.07 -1.41
N GLU A 276 19.08 -16.89 -0.78
CA GLU A 276 20.30 -16.13 -0.50
C GLU A 276 21.18 -16.81 0.57
N ILE A 277 20.59 -17.42 1.61
CA ILE A 277 21.30 -18.24 2.60
C ILE A 277 21.90 -19.48 1.93
N ALA A 278 21.15 -20.17 1.07
CA ALA A 278 21.67 -21.30 0.31
C ALA A 278 22.81 -20.88 -0.62
N LYS A 279 22.70 -19.70 -1.26
CA LYS A 279 23.78 -19.08 -2.05
C LYS A 279 25.01 -18.79 -1.18
N GLU A 280 24.87 -18.17 -0.01
CA GLU A 280 26.03 -17.87 0.86
C GLU A 280 26.69 -19.13 1.43
N LYS A 281 25.90 -20.15 1.79
CA LYS A 281 26.44 -21.48 2.14
C LYS A 281 27.18 -22.10 0.96
N GLY A 282 26.64 -21.97 -0.26
CA GLY A 282 27.30 -22.40 -1.49
C GLY A 282 28.62 -21.66 -1.72
N ASN A 283 28.66 -20.35 -1.49
CA ASN A 283 29.87 -19.53 -1.59
C ASN A 283 30.93 -19.97 -0.58
N ALA A 284 30.52 -20.26 0.67
CA ALA A 284 31.43 -20.77 1.70
C ALA A 284 31.98 -22.16 1.33
N ALA A 285 31.13 -23.05 0.82
CA ALA A 285 31.56 -24.37 0.33
C ALA A 285 32.52 -24.26 -0.87
N TYR A 286 32.26 -23.34 -1.80
CA TYR A 286 33.14 -23.06 -2.94
C TYR A 286 34.50 -22.53 -2.46
N LYS A 287 34.55 -21.57 -1.53
CA LYS A 287 35.81 -21.11 -0.92
C LYS A 287 36.56 -22.23 -0.20
N GLY A 288 35.83 -23.16 0.42
CA GLY A 288 36.37 -24.36 1.04
C GLY A 288 36.76 -25.48 0.07
N LYS A 289 36.73 -25.24 -1.26
CA LYS A 289 36.99 -26.23 -2.32
C LYS A 289 36.07 -27.46 -2.28
N GLN A 290 34.92 -27.37 -1.64
CA GLN A 290 33.90 -28.43 -1.56
C GLN A 290 32.92 -28.28 -2.73
N TRP A 291 33.40 -28.53 -3.95
CA TRP A 291 32.70 -28.20 -5.19
C TRP A 291 31.34 -28.87 -5.34
N GLN A 292 31.24 -30.18 -5.04
CA GLN A 292 29.97 -30.91 -5.13
C GLN A 292 28.93 -30.39 -4.13
N LYS A 293 29.37 -30.00 -2.94
CA LYS A 293 28.49 -29.41 -1.91
C LYS A 293 28.01 -28.02 -2.33
N ALA A 294 28.89 -27.21 -2.94
CA ALA A 294 28.52 -25.92 -3.50
C ALA A 294 27.46 -26.06 -4.61
N ILE A 295 27.61 -27.05 -5.51
CA ILE A 295 26.62 -27.34 -6.56
C ILE A 295 25.24 -27.66 -5.98
N ASN A 296 25.19 -28.51 -4.95
CA ASN A 296 23.93 -28.89 -4.30
C ASN A 296 23.24 -27.66 -3.68
N LEU A 297 24.00 -26.82 -2.96
CA LEU A 297 23.49 -25.62 -2.31
C LEU A 297 23.02 -24.55 -3.31
N TYR A 298 23.74 -24.33 -4.41
CA TYR A 298 23.25 -23.44 -5.47
C TYR A 298 22.02 -24.03 -6.18
N SER A 299 21.92 -25.35 -6.32
CA SER A 299 20.73 -26.00 -6.88
C SER A 299 19.50 -25.83 -5.98
N GLU A 300 19.68 -25.84 -4.66
CA GLU A 300 18.63 -25.47 -3.71
C GLU A 300 18.21 -24.01 -3.88
N ALA A 301 19.17 -23.08 -3.98
CA ALA A 301 18.88 -21.67 -4.24
C ALA A 301 18.07 -21.46 -5.54
N ILE A 302 18.40 -22.20 -6.61
CA ILE A 302 17.69 -22.18 -7.90
C ILE A 302 16.27 -22.76 -7.77
N LYS A 303 16.08 -23.87 -7.03
CA LYS A 303 14.75 -24.44 -6.77
C LYS A 303 13.83 -23.46 -6.04
N ILE A 304 14.41 -22.66 -5.13
CA ILE A 304 13.66 -21.69 -4.34
C ILE A 304 13.40 -20.39 -5.13
N ASN A 305 14.39 -19.88 -5.88
CA ASN A 305 14.25 -18.72 -6.75
C ASN A 305 15.07 -18.87 -8.04
N GLY A 306 14.44 -19.44 -9.06
CA GLY A 306 15.06 -19.71 -10.37
C GLY A 306 15.26 -18.49 -11.27
N LYS A 307 14.96 -17.27 -10.82
CA LYS A 307 15.07 -16.03 -11.63
C LYS A 307 16.36 -15.24 -11.37
N ASN A 308 17.23 -15.68 -10.45
CA ASN A 308 18.48 -14.98 -10.15
C ASN A 308 19.65 -15.58 -10.96
N ALA A 309 20.19 -14.79 -11.91
CA ALA A 309 21.31 -15.19 -12.77
C ALA A 309 22.59 -15.56 -11.99
N THR A 310 22.79 -14.98 -10.80
CA THR A 310 23.97 -15.22 -9.96
C THR A 310 24.06 -16.66 -9.49
N TYR A 311 22.93 -17.33 -9.22
CA TYR A 311 22.94 -18.70 -8.73
C TYR A 311 23.44 -19.68 -9.80
N TYR A 312 22.95 -19.52 -11.03
CA TYR A 312 23.41 -20.29 -12.18
C TYR A 312 24.88 -20.00 -12.48
N SER A 313 25.29 -18.73 -12.49
CA SER A 313 26.69 -18.36 -12.73
C SER A 313 27.64 -18.96 -11.69
N ASN A 314 27.26 -18.97 -10.40
CA ASN A 314 28.07 -19.55 -9.34
C ASN A 314 28.08 -21.08 -9.34
N ARG A 315 26.97 -21.72 -9.71
CA ARG A 315 26.93 -23.17 -9.93
C ARG A 315 27.79 -23.59 -11.12
N ALA A 316 27.80 -22.81 -12.20
CA ALA A 316 28.70 -23.01 -13.34
C ALA A 316 30.17 -22.95 -12.93
N ALA A 317 30.55 -22.02 -12.06
CA ALA A 317 31.91 -21.97 -11.52
C ALA A 317 32.29 -23.25 -10.77
N ALA A 318 31.39 -23.79 -9.94
CA ALA A 318 31.63 -25.04 -9.23
C ALA A 318 31.70 -26.26 -10.17
N HIS A 319 30.94 -26.25 -11.27
CA HIS A 319 31.04 -27.27 -12.32
C HIS A 319 32.36 -27.21 -13.08
N LEU A 320 32.89 -26.02 -13.39
CA LEU A 320 34.21 -25.86 -14.02
C LEU A 320 35.32 -26.48 -13.18
N GLU A 321 35.31 -26.26 -11.86
CA GLU A 321 36.31 -26.83 -10.93
C GLU A 321 36.25 -28.37 -10.84
N LEU A 322 35.10 -28.98 -11.17
CA LEU A 322 34.93 -30.43 -11.23
C LEU A 322 35.11 -31.02 -12.63
N GLY A 323 35.41 -30.20 -13.64
CA GLY A 323 35.49 -30.63 -15.03
C GLY A 323 34.14 -30.93 -15.70
N GLY A 324 33.03 -30.49 -15.10
CA GLY A 324 31.68 -30.62 -15.64
C GLY A 324 31.36 -29.53 -16.67
N TYR A 325 32.09 -29.49 -17.78
CA TYR A 325 32.05 -28.38 -18.72
C TYR A 325 30.70 -28.22 -19.45
N LEU A 326 30.01 -29.32 -19.76
CA LEU A 326 28.67 -29.28 -20.39
C LEU A 326 27.63 -28.63 -19.46
N GLN A 327 27.65 -28.98 -18.16
CA GLN A 327 26.75 -28.40 -17.17
C GLN A 327 27.09 -26.93 -16.91
N ALA A 328 28.37 -26.57 -16.90
CA ALA A 328 28.81 -25.18 -16.77
C ALA A 328 28.34 -24.31 -17.95
N GLU A 329 28.41 -24.81 -19.18
CA GLU A 329 27.92 -24.08 -20.36
C GLU A 329 26.40 -23.84 -20.28
N ALA A 330 25.63 -24.87 -19.91
CA ALA A 330 24.18 -24.78 -19.77
C ALA A 330 23.78 -23.74 -18.71
N ASP A 331 24.42 -23.77 -17.54
CA ASP A 331 24.17 -22.81 -16.47
C ASP A 331 24.57 -21.38 -16.84
N CYS A 332 25.70 -21.20 -17.55
CA CYS A 332 26.08 -19.87 -18.04
C CYS A 332 25.08 -19.34 -19.07
N THR A 333 24.56 -20.20 -19.94
CA THR A 333 23.53 -19.82 -20.93
C THR A 333 22.24 -19.40 -20.24
N ALA A 334 21.80 -20.14 -19.22
CA ALA A 334 20.67 -19.76 -18.39
C ALA A 334 20.92 -18.41 -17.67
N ALA A 335 22.10 -18.21 -17.08
CA ALA A 335 22.47 -16.94 -16.44
C ALA A 335 22.40 -15.75 -17.41
N ILE A 336 22.92 -15.91 -18.64
CA ILE A 336 22.91 -14.86 -19.67
C ILE A 336 21.50 -14.56 -20.17
N SER A 337 20.63 -15.57 -20.28
CA SER A 337 19.22 -15.37 -20.64
C SER A 337 18.46 -14.55 -19.59
N LEU A 338 18.82 -14.70 -18.31
CA LEU A 338 18.23 -13.96 -17.19
C LEU A 338 18.82 -12.56 -17.05
N GLU A 339 20.14 -12.43 -17.24
CA GLU A 339 20.87 -11.17 -17.13
C GLU A 339 21.89 -11.02 -18.26
N LYS A 340 21.48 -10.33 -19.34
CA LYS A 340 22.30 -10.16 -20.55
C LYS A 340 23.64 -9.44 -20.33
N LYS A 341 23.82 -8.72 -19.22
CA LYS A 341 25.04 -7.96 -18.87
C LYS A 341 25.97 -8.72 -17.91
N ASN A 342 25.71 -9.99 -17.59
CA ASN A 342 26.50 -10.74 -16.62
C ASN A 342 27.86 -11.17 -17.18
N VAL A 343 28.88 -10.31 -17.06
CA VAL A 343 30.24 -10.53 -17.59
C VAL A 343 30.86 -11.85 -17.11
N LYS A 344 30.64 -12.21 -15.84
CA LYS A 344 31.18 -13.46 -15.27
C LYS A 344 30.61 -14.70 -15.95
N ALA A 345 29.33 -14.68 -16.33
CA ALA A 345 28.71 -15.80 -17.04
C ALA A 345 29.28 -15.98 -18.45
N TYR A 346 29.57 -14.90 -19.17
CA TYR A 346 30.25 -14.98 -20.48
C TYR A 346 31.66 -15.57 -20.35
N LEU A 347 32.46 -15.06 -19.40
CA LEU A 347 33.82 -15.58 -19.18
C LEU A 347 33.81 -17.07 -18.83
N ARG A 348 32.94 -17.49 -17.91
CA ARG A 348 32.81 -18.89 -17.50
C ARG A 348 32.31 -19.79 -18.64
N ARG A 349 31.43 -19.29 -19.51
CA ARG A 349 30.98 -20.03 -20.70
C ARG A 349 32.10 -20.20 -21.72
N GLY A 350 32.89 -19.15 -21.96
CA GLY A 350 34.08 -19.22 -22.82
C GLY A 350 35.06 -20.28 -22.31
N THR A 351 35.37 -20.27 -21.01
CA THR A 351 36.20 -21.31 -20.39
C THR A 351 35.60 -22.71 -20.53
N ALA A 352 34.30 -22.87 -20.32
CA ALA A 352 33.64 -24.18 -20.50
C ALA A 352 33.76 -24.70 -21.94
N ARG A 353 33.54 -23.82 -22.92
CA ARG A 353 33.62 -24.13 -24.36
C ARG A 353 35.04 -24.43 -24.82
N GLU A 354 36.03 -23.69 -24.33
CA GLU A 354 37.44 -23.95 -24.57
C GLU A 354 37.83 -25.36 -24.10
N MET A 355 37.40 -25.73 -22.88
CA MET A 355 37.67 -27.05 -22.31
C MET A 355 36.90 -28.19 -23.02
N LEU A 356 35.82 -27.87 -23.74
CA LEU A 356 35.07 -28.79 -24.60
C LEU A 356 35.63 -28.89 -26.03
N GLY A 357 36.56 -28.01 -26.41
CA GLY A 357 37.09 -27.92 -27.78
C GLY A 357 36.25 -27.09 -28.75
N TYR A 358 35.25 -26.35 -28.26
CA TYR A 358 34.40 -25.45 -29.04
C TYR A 358 35.05 -24.07 -29.18
N TYR A 359 36.23 -24.02 -29.81
CA TYR A 359 37.08 -22.83 -29.82
C TYR A 359 36.46 -21.63 -30.57
N LYS A 360 35.64 -21.87 -31.60
CA LYS A 360 34.98 -20.78 -32.34
C LYS A 360 33.89 -20.15 -31.49
N GLU A 361 33.08 -21.00 -30.86
CA GLU A 361 31.98 -20.62 -29.98
C GLU A 361 32.46 -20.05 -28.64
N ALA A 362 33.70 -20.30 -28.24
CA ALA A 362 34.30 -19.73 -27.03
C ALA A 362 34.64 -18.23 -27.18
N ILE A 363 34.84 -17.75 -28.41
CA ILE A 363 35.15 -16.36 -28.74
C ILE A 363 33.87 -15.51 -28.86
N GLU A 364 32.74 -16.14 -29.18
CA GLU A 364 31.40 -15.54 -29.29
C GLU A 364 30.65 -15.47 -27.94
#